data_AF-G1NZ38-F1
#
_entry.id   AF-G1NZ38-F1
#
_cell.length_a   1.000
_cell.length_b   1.000
_cell.length_c   1.000
_cell.angle_alpha   90.00
_cell.angle_beta   90.00
_cell.angle_gamma   90.00
#
_symmetry.space_group_name_H-M   'P 1'
#
loop_
_entity.id
_entity.type
_entity.pdbx_description
1 polymer ?
#
loop_
_entity_poly.entity_id
_entity_poly.type
_entity_poly.pdbx_seq_one_letter_code
_entity_poly.pdbx_strand_id
1 'polypeptide(L)'
;FCVPGGGPGMDDYMETLKDEEDALWENVECNRHMLSRYINPAKLTPYLRQCKVIDEQDEDEVLNAPMLPSKINRAGRLLDILHTKGQRGYVVFLESLEFYYPELYKLVTGKEPTRRFSTIV
;
A
#
# COMPACT_ATOMS: atom_id res chain seq x y z
N PHE A 1 6.30 -50.01 -15.95
CA PHE A 1 5.80 -49.00 -16.90
C PHE A 1 4.33 -48.77 -16.57
N CYS A 2 3.81 -47.59 -16.29
CA CYS A 2 4.22 -46.21 -16.57
C CYS A 2 3.63 -45.31 -15.46
N VAL A 3 4.34 -44.26 -15.07
CA VAL A 3 3.79 -43.18 -14.24
C VAL A 3 2.98 -42.27 -15.17
N PRO A 4 1.72 -41.90 -14.88
CA PRO A 4 1.14 -40.70 -15.46
C PRO A 4 1.39 -39.54 -14.48
N GLY A 5 2.28 -38.64 -14.89
CA GLY A 5 2.50 -37.36 -14.21
C GLY A 5 1.25 -36.49 -14.32
N GLY A 6 0.74 -36.06 -13.16
CA GLY A 6 -0.15 -34.90 -13.09
C GLY A 6 0.72 -33.65 -13.20
N GLY A 7 0.66 -32.96 -14.34
CA GLY A 7 1.25 -31.63 -14.45
C GLY A 7 0.48 -30.65 -13.55
N PRO A 8 1.16 -29.68 -12.91
CA PRO A 8 0.48 -28.64 -12.15
C PRO A 8 -0.40 -27.83 -13.11
N GLY A 9 -1.69 -27.72 -12.76
CA GLY A 9 -2.68 -27.01 -13.55
C GLY A 9 -2.37 -25.52 -13.60
N MET A 10 -2.72 -24.88 -14.71
CA MET A 10 -2.57 -23.44 -14.92
C MET A 10 -3.40 -22.59 -13.93
N ASP A 11 -4.24 -23.22 -13.12
CA ASP A 11 -4.95 -22.63 -11.97
C ASP A 11 -4.01 -22.26 -10.80
N ASP A 12 -2.97 -23.04 -10.54
CA ASP A 12 -2.00 -22.83 -9.45
C ASP A 12 -1.16 -21.54 -9.65
N TYR A 13 -0.94 -21.15 -10.91
CA TYR A 13 -0.15 -19.96 -11.29
C TYR A 13 -0.91 -18.63 -11.15
N MET A 14 -2.24 -18.65 -11.10
CA MET A 14 -3.07 -17.45 -10.99
C MET A 14 -3.51 -17.17 -9.55
N GLU A 15 -3.57 -18.22 -8.72
CA GLU A 15 -3.80 -18.13 -7.28
C GLU A 15 -2.58 -17.49 -6.60
N THR A 16 -1.39 -18.01 -6.88
CA THR A 16 -0.10 -17.51 -6.33
C THR A 16 0.13 -16.01 -6.47
N LEU A 17 -0.26 -15.39 -7.60
CA LEU A 17 -0.08 -13.94 -7.80
C LEU A 17 -1.00 -13.08 -6.90
N LYS A 18 -2.21 -13.58 -6.60
CA LYS A 18 -3.13 -12.90 -5.68
C LYS A 18 -2.68 -13.06 -4.24
N ASP A 19 -2.19 -14.24 -3.87
CA ASP A 19 -1.60 -14.47 -2.55
C ASP A 19 -0.43 -13.52 -2.26
N GLU A 20 0.38 -13.19 -3.28
CA GLU A 20 1.45 -12.20 -3.12
C GLU A 20 0.91 -10.78 -2.86
N GLU A 21 -0.13 -10.33 -3.57
CA GLU A 21 -0.75 -9.01 -3.33
C GLU A 21 -1.42 -8.93 -1.96
N ASP A 22 -2.17 -9.96 -1.56
CA ASP A 22 -2.81 -10.05 -0.25
C ASP A 22 -1.75 -10.06 0.87
N ALA A 23 -0.67 -10.82 0.73
CA ALA A 23 0.42 -10.86 1.72
C ALA A 23 1.12 -9.50 1.90
N LEU A 24 1.26 -8.71 0.83
CA LEU A 24 1.81 -7.35 0.92
C LEU A 24 0.88 -6.44 1.73
N TRP A 25 -0.43 -6.51 1.46
CA TRP A 25 -1.43 -5.72 2.16
C TRP A 25 -1.66 -6.18 3.60
N GLU A 26 -1.52 -7.46 3.92
CA GLU A 26 -1.58 -7.98 5.30
C GLU A 26 -0.57 -7.26 6.21
N ASN A 27 0.64 -6.98 5.73
CA ASN A 27 1.64 -6.23 6.50
C ASN A 27 1.19 -4.79 6.80
N VAL A 28 0.48 -4.15 5.88
CA VAL A 28 -0.11 -2.83 6.07
C VAL A 28 -1.25 -2.91 7.07
N GLU A 29 -2.11 -3.91 6.95
CA GLU A 29 -3.29 -4.10 7.79
C GLU A 29 -2.90 -4.42 9.24
N CYS A 30 -1.90 -5.29 9.45
CA CYS A 30 -1.32 -5.55 10.78
C CYS A 30 -0.80 -4.26 11.44
N ASN A 31 -0.25 -3.36 10.65
CA ASN A 31 0.26 -2.07 11.11
C ASN A 31 -0.76 -0.93 11.00
N ARG A 32 -2.00 -1.19 10.56
CA ARG A 32 -3.00 -0.16 10.22
C ARG A 32 -3.28 0.77 11.37
N HIS A 33 -3.29 0.29 12.60
CA HIS A 33 -3.46 1.13 13.78
C HIS A 33 -2.32 2.15 13.95
N MET A 34 -1.07 1.73 13.74
CA MET A 34 0.10 2.61 13.81
C MET A 34 0.13 3.55 12.61
N LEU A 35 -0.01 3.01 11.41
CA LEU A 35 -0.09 3.77 10.17
C LEU A 35 -1.17 4.84 10.26
N SER A 36 -2.39 4.48 10.59
CA SER A 36 -3.48 5.44 10.69
C SER A 36 -3.25 6.51 11.76
N ARG A 37 -2.52 6.19 12.84
CA ARG A 37 -2.20 7.13 13.91
C ARG A 37 -1.11 8.14 13.54
N TYR A 38 -0.10 7.71 12.80
CA TYR A 38 1.09 8.52 12.50
C TYR A 38 1.08 9.13 11.09
N ILE A 39 0.40 8.47 10.15
CA ILE A 39 0.24 8.96 8.79
C ILE A 39 -0.67 10.18 8.79
N ASN A 40 -0.21 11.23 8.11
CA ASN A 40 -1.05 12.35 7.78
C ASN A 40 -1.52 12.24 6.32
N PRO A 41 -2.81 11.99 6.06
CA PRO A 41 -3.29 11.82 4.70
C PRO A 41 -3.02 13.05 3.83
N ALA A 42 -3.07 14.26 4.41
CA ALA A 42 -2.75 15.52 3.70
C ALA A 42 -1.33 15.59 3.13
N LYS A 43 -0.40 14.79 3.67
CA LYS A 43 0.97 14.70 3.13
C LYS A 43 1.08 13.64 2.04
N LEU A 44 0.30 12.56 2.13
CA LEU A 44 0.35 11.46 1.18
C LEU A 44 -0.51 11.72 -0.05
N THR A 45 -1.71 12.27 0.08
CA THR A 45 -2.63 12.51 -1.03
C THR A 45 -2.00 13.21 -2.24
N PRO A 46 -1.19 14.29 -2.13
CA PRO A 46 -0.57 14.90 -3.29
C PRO A 46 0.43 13.98 -4.01
N TYR A 47 1.17 13.15 -3.26
CA TYR A 47 2.13 12.19 -3.83
C TYR A 47 1.40 11.03 -4.52
N LEU A 48 0.37 10.49 -3.86
CA LEU A 48 -0.48 9.44 -4.43
C LEU A 48 -1.18 9.93 -5.71
N ARG A 49 -1.59 11.20 -5.76
CA ARG A 49 -2.16 11.84 -6.96
C ARG A 49 -1.12 11.96 -8.07
N GLN A 50 0.13 12.32 -7.76
CA GLN A 50 1.22 12.36 -8.74
C GLN A 50 1.50 10.98 -9.37
N CYS A 51 1.43 9.92 -8.57
CA CYS A 51 1.60 8.54 -9.05
C CYS A 51 0.36 7.99 -9.80
N LYS A 52 -0.70 8.80 -9.92
CA LYS A 52 -1.97 8.46 -10.57
C LYS A 52 -2.64 7.23 -9.95
N VAL A 53 -2.48 7.05 -8.64
CA VAL A 53 -3.21 6.01 -7.89
C VAL A 53 -4.50 6.54 -7.30
N ILE A 54 -4.56 7.84 -6.99
CA ILE A 54 -5.77 8.54 -6.55
C ILE A 54 -6.01 9.79 -7.39
N ASP A 55 -7.26 10.21 -7.50
CA ASP A 55 -7.66 11.44 -8.19
C ASP A 55 -7.94 12.59 -7.21
N GLU A 56 -8.21 13.79 -7.74
CA GLU A 56 -8.58 14.96 -6.93
C GLU A 56 -9.84 14.72 -6.09
N GLN A 57 -10.77 13.91 -6.60
CA GLN A 57 -11.97 13.52 -5.87
C GLN A 57 -11.66 12.61 -4.68
N ASP A 58 -10.75 11.64 -4.86
CA ASP A 58 -10.31 10.75 -3.78
C ASP A 58 -9.56 11.55 -2.69
N GLU A 59 -8.73 12.52 -3.10
CA GLU A 59 -8.06 13.43 -2.18
C GLU A 59 -9.06 14.25 -1.35
N ASP A 60 -10.04 14.88 -2.00
CA ASP A 60 -11.07 15.66 -1.31
C ASP A 60 -11.87 14.79 -0.35
N GLU A 61 -12.24 13.57 -0.75
CA GLU A 61 -12.93 12.63 0.12
C GLU A 61 -12.11 12.29 1.37
N VAL A 62 -10.80 12.11 1.24
CA VAL A 62 -9.93 11.79 2.40
C VAL A 62 -9.68 13.02 3.29
N LEU A 63 -9.48 14.20 2.71
CA LEU A 63 -9.08 15.41 3.43
C LEU A 63 -10.25 16.20 4.01
N ASN A 64 -11.31 16.35 3.21
CA ASN A 64 -12.46 17.19 3.51
C ASN A 64 -13.66 16.41 4.04
N ALA A 65 -13.59 15.07 4.16
CA ALA A 65 -14.67 14.28 4.75
C ALA A 65 -15.10 14.83 6.12
N PRO A 66 -16.32 15.39 6.23
CA PRO A 66 -16.85 15.92 7.49
C PRO A 66 -17.16 14.82 8.51
N MET A 67 -17.16 13.55 8.06
CA MET A 67 -17.48 12.35 8.82
C MET A 67 -16.28 11.72 9.54
N LEU A 68 -15.06 12.27 9.37
CA LEU A 68 -13.83 11.72 9.96
C LEU A 68 -13.26 12.72 10.99
N PRO A 69 -13.81 12.74 12.23
CA PRO A 69 -13.37 13.68 13.27
C PRO A 69 -11.93 13.41 13.71
N SER A 70 -11.45 12.17 13.56
CA SER A 70 -10.09 11.75 13.90
C SER A 70 -9.25 11.54 12.64
N LYS A 71 -8.01 12.05 12.68
CA LYS A 71 -6.98 11.84 11.63
C LYS A 71 -6.76 10.35 11.32
N ILE A 72 -6.97 9.48 12.32
CA ILE A 72 -6.89 8.03 12.20
C ILE A 72 -7.91 7.49 11.17
N ASN A 73 -9.17 7.92 11.23
CA ASN A 73 -10.16 7.44 10.28
C ASN A 73 -9.89 7.96 8.86
N ARG A 74 -9.28 9.14 8.71
CA ARG A 74 -8.85 9.69 7.41
C ARG A 74 -7.73 8.87 6.78
N ALA A 75 -6.69 8.55 7.55
CA ALA A 75 -5.62 7.69 7.08
C ALA A 75 -6.13 6.26 6.79
N GLY A 76 -7.05 5.74 7.60
CA GLY A 76 -7.75 4.48 7.31
C GLY A 76 -8.47 4.53 5.97
N ARG A 77 -9.24 5.59 5.69
CA ARG A 77 -9.94 5.75 4.40
C ARG A 77 -8.97 5.83 3.22
N LEU A 78 -7.84 6.49 3.39
CA LEU A 78 -6.79 6.53 2.36
C LEU A 78 -6.22 5.13 2.06
N LEU A 79 -5.99 4.32 3.10
CA LEU A 79 -5.54 2.93 2.96
C LEU A 79 -6.58 2.09 2.22
N ASP A 80 -7.87 2.24 2.54
CA ASP A 80 -8.96 1.57 1.83
C ASP A 80 -8.96 1.91 0.32
N ILE A 81 -8.77 3.19 -0.04
CA ILE A 81 -8.66 3.60 -1.45
C ILE A 81 -7.45 2.94 -2.10
N LEU A 82 -6.28 2.97 -1.46
CA LEU A 82 -5.07 2.36 -1.98
C LEU A 82 -5.21 0.83 -2.13
N HIS A 83 -5.94 0.17 -1.22
CA HIS A 83 -6.24 -1.25 -1.27
C HIS A 83 -7.03 -1.59 -2.55
N THR A 84 -7.98 -0.75 -2.96
CA THR A 84 -8.69 -0.94 -4.24
C THR A 84 -7.80 -0.83 -5.49
N LYS A 85 -6.60 -0.25 -5.36
CA LYS A 85 -5.62 -0.11 -6.45
C LYS A 85 -4.65 -1.30 -6.53
N GLY A 86 -4.75 -2.26 -5.60
CA GLY A 86 -3.90 -3.47 -5.54
C GLY A 86 -2.42 -3.18 -5.30
N GLN A 87 -1.55 -3.97 -5.94
CA GLN A 87 -0.09 -3.87 -5.84
C GLN A 87 0.43 -2.46 -6.14
N ARG A 88 -0.16 -1.78 -7.13
CA ARG A 88 0.27 -0.44 -7.52
C ARG A 88 0.01 0.59 -6.41
N GLY A 89 -1.12 0.46 -5.71
CA GLY A 89 -1.41 1.28 -4.54
C GLY A 89 -0.40 1.03 -3.42
N TYR A 90 -0.09 -0.24 -3.16
CA TYR A 90 0.88 -0.65 -2.13
C TYR A 90 2.30 -0.12 -2.40
N VAL A 91 2.81 -0.27 -3.62
CA VAL A 91 4.16 0.19 -3.98
C VAL A 91 4.30 1.70 -3.78
N VAL A 92 3.35 2.48 -4.31
CA VAL A 92 3.37 3.93 -4.17
C VAL A 92 3.19 4.36 -2.71
N PHE A 93 2.34 3.64 -1.97
CA PHE A 93 2.17 3.87 -0.54
C PHE A 93 3.47 3.65 0.22
N LEU A 94 4.20 2.56 -0.06
CA LEU A 94 5.52 2.32 0.52
C LEU A 94 6.54 3.39 0.15
N GLU A 95 6.62 3.81 -1.11
CA GLU A 95 7.51 4.90 -1.52
C GLU A 95 7.18 6.20 -0.75
N SER A 96 5.89 6.46 -0.56
CA SER A 96 5.44 7.62 0.22
C SER A 96 5.78 7.48 1.70
N LEU A 97 5.66 6.29 2.29
CA LEU A 97 6.08 6.01 3.66
C LEU A 97 7.59 6.16 3.79
N GLU A 98 8.37 5.67 2.85
CA GLU A 98 9.83 5.78 2.88
C GLU A 98 10.30 7.24 2.86
N PHE A 99 9.62 8.07 2.04
CA PHE A 99 9.96 9.49 1.90
C PHE A 99 9.55 10.34 3.10
N TYR A 100 8.33 10.14 3.61
CA TYR A 100 7.76 10.98 4.67
C TYR A 100 7.92 10.40 6.08
N TYR A 101 7.94 9.07 6.21
CA TYR A 101 7.85 8.32 7.46
C TYR A 101 8.74 7.04 7.44
N PRO A 102 10.08 7.20 7.38
CA PRO A 102 11.01 6.06 7.28
C PRO A 102 10.86 5.05 8.42
N GLU A 103 10.42 5.49 9.61
CA GLU A 103 10.11 4.61 10.74
C GLU A 103 8.92 3.68 10.46
N LEU A 104 7.87 4.18 9.78
CA LEU A 104 6.70 3.38 9.41
C LEU A 104 7.01 2.42 8.27
N TYR A 105 7.83 2.84 7.29
CA TYR A 105 8.31 1.94 6.24
C TYR A 105 9.05 0.74 6.83
N LYS A 106 9.95 0.98 7.79
CA LYS A 106 10.68 -0.08 8.50
C LYS A 106 9.75 -0.96 9.32
N LEU A 107 8.69 -0.39 9.89
CA LEU A 107 7.69 -1.14 10.65
C LEU A 107 6.86 -2.07 9.75
N VAL A 108 6.43 -1.60 8.58
CA VAL A 108 5.59 -2.38 7.64
C VAL A 108 6.40 -3.43 6.90
N THR A 109 7.57 -3.06 6.38
CA THR A 109 8.38 -3.96 5.54
C THR A 109 9.36 -4.80 6.35
N GLY A 110 9.65 -4.41 7.61
CA GLY A 110 10.75 -4.96 8.40
C GLY A 110 12.14 -4.65 7.84
N LYS A 111 12.24 -3.95 6.71
CA LYS A 111 13.48 -3.64 6.02
C LYS A 111 13.91 -2.21 6.31
N GLU A 112 15.21 -1.97 6.32
CA GLU A 112 15.69 -0.60 6.40
C GLU A 112 15.19 0.18 5.17
N PRO A 113 14.75 1.45 5.36
CA PRO A 113 14.39 2.30 4.24
C PRO A 113 15.60 2.33 3.31
N THR A 114 15.41 1.68 2.18
CA THR A 114 16.32 1.71 1.06
C THR A 114 16.22 3.13 0.55
N ARG A 115 17.05 4.03 1.11
CA ARG A 115 17.41 5.34 0.58
C ARG A 115 17.93 5.19 -0.87
N ARG A 116 17.14 4.66 -1.79
CA ARG A 116 17.40 4.68 -3.23
C ARG A 116 16.92 6.01 -3.77
N PHE A 117 17.52 7.07 -3.23
CA PHE A 117 18.22 7.99 -4.12
C PHE A 117 19.50 7.28 -4.60
N SER A 118 19.36 6.18 -5.33
CA SER A 118 20.46 5.64 -6.11
C SER A 118 20.16 6.01 -7.55
N THR A 119 20.58 7.23 -7.88
CA THR A 119 20.94 7.69 -9.23
C THR A 119 19.88 7.47 -10.31
N ILE A 120 19.26 8.56 -10.75
CA ILE A 120 19.28 8.93 -12.17
C ILE A 120 19.56 10.43 -12.27
N VAL A 121 20.48 10.70 -13.20
CA VAL A 121 21.13 11.95 -13.63
C VAL A 121 20.16 12.96 -14.20
#